data_AF-A0A9P8IWS3-F1
#
_entry.id   AF-A0A9P8IWS3-F1
#
_cell.length_a   1.000
_cell.length_b   1.000
_cell.length_c   1.000
_cell.angle_alpha   90.00
_cell.angle_beta   90.00
_cell.angle_gamma   90.00
#
_symmetry.space_group_name_H-M   'P 1'
#
loop_
_entity.id
_entity.type
_entity.pdbx_description
1 polymer ?
#
loop_
_entity_poly.entity_id
_entity_poly.type
_entity_poly.pdbx_seq_one_letter_code
_entity_poly.pdbx_strand_id
1 'polypeptide(L)'
;TIENTPTSSNDKPNKDCTIVDCGELTGEEYEKAAEKVPDSTGDPYEDFPEDQGEDISGLEIVKIANDLKTRGTDAFKKGDIALGLAKYQKGLRYLHEYPEPLENDPPELGPALASLRIALHSNSALLQLKLNEFADAEKSATNAIAVPQIKAPEKGKALYRRALARKGLKNEEDAVADLEDALKSVPEDAAVKNELAAVKKAAADRAKKEKAAYSKFFS
;
A
#
# COMPACT_ATOMS: atom_id res chain seq x y z
N THR A 1 0.65 -12.33 11.31
CA THR A 1 1.04 -13.49 12.15
C THR A 1 -0.17 -14.01 12.90
N ILE A 2 -0.12 -15.24 13.41
CA ILE A 2 -1.20 -15.81 14.24
C ILE A 2 -1.48 -14.87 15.44
N GLU A 3 -0.43 -14.32 16.04
CA GLU A 3 -0.53 -13.42 17.21
C GLU A 3 -1.31 -12.12 16.96
N ASN A 4 -1.39 -11.67 15.71
CA ASN A 4 -2.05 -10.42 15.30
C ASN A 4 -3.43 -10.67 14.68
N THR A 5 -3.96 -11.90 14.78
CA THR A 5 -5.28 -12.23 14.25
C THR A 5 -6.34 -11.51 15.07
N PRO A 6 -7.24 -10.70 14.45
CA PRO A 6 -8.29 -10.01 15.19
C PRO A 6 -9.12 -11.00 16.00
N THR A 7 -9.34 -10.70 17.28
CA THR A 7 -10.14 -11.53 18.17
C THR A 7 -11.51 -10.90 18.42
N SER A 8 -12.44 -11.75 18.83
CA SER A 8 -13.71 -11.33 19.43
C SER A 8 -13.49 -10.88 20.88
N SER A 9 -14.54 -10.38 21.53
CA SER A 9 -14.50 -9.95 22.95
C SER A 9 -14.05 -11.02 23.95
N ASN A 10 -14.01 -12.29 23.54
CA ASN A 10 -13.61 -13.42 24.36
C ASN A 10 -12.26 -14.02 23.89
N ASP A 11 -11.41 -13.22 23.26
CA ASP A 11 -10.08 -13.60 22.74
C ASP A 11 -10.07 -14.72 21.68
N LYS A 12 -11.24 -15.15 21.21
CA LYS A 12 -11.33 -16.11 20.09
C LYS A 12 -10.97 -15.42 18.78
N PRO A 13 -10.01 -15.95 17.99
CA PRO A 13 -9.72 -15.44 16.65
C PRO A 13 -10.96 -15.40 15.75
N ASN A 14 -11.12 -14.31 15.01
CA ASN A 14 -12.22 -14.11 14.08
C ASN A 14 -12.13 -15.01 12.84
N LYS A 15 -10.95 -15.57 12.57
CA LYS A 15 -10.68 -16.57 11.53
C LYS A 15 -10.13 -17.82 12.20
N ASP A 16 -10.41 -18.98 11.63
CA ASP A 16 -9.90 -20.25 12.16
C ASP A 16 -8.37 -20.29 12.09
N CYS A 17 -7.74 -20.52 13.24
CA CYS A 17 -6.30 -20.78 13.37
C CYS A 17 -6.11 -22.28 13.62
N THR A 18 -5.91 -23.04 12.55
CA THR A 18 -5.79 -24.50 12.61
C THR A 18 -4.37 -24.95 12.30
N ILE A 19 -3.82 -25.86 13.12
CA ILE A 19 -2.60 -26.59 12.80
C ILE A 19 -2.98 -27.61 11.71
N VAL A 20 -2.66 -27.30 10.46
CA VAL A 20 -3.02 -28.14 9.29
C VAL A 20 -2.10 -29.34 9.10
N ASP A 21 -0.91 -29.29 9.70
CA ASP A 21 0.08 -30.37 9.70
C ASP A 21 0.98 -30.24 10.95
N CYS A 22 1.46 -31.37 11.48
CA CYS A 22 2.40 -31.39 12.60
C CYS A 22 3.27 -32.65 12.58
N GLY A 23 4.47 -32.54 13.14
CA GLY A 23 5.45 -33.63 13.18
C GLY A 23 6.72 -33.24 13.92
N GLU A 24 7.72 -34.11 13.85
CA GLU A 24 9.07 -33.87 14.39
C GLU A 24 10.05 -33.77 13.22
N LEU A 25 10.81 -32.67 13.16
CA LEU A 25 11.90 -32.52 12.20
C LEU A 25 13.11 -33.30 12.70
N THR A 26 13.75 -34.08 11.83
CA THR A 26 14.96 -34.86 12.19
C THR A 26 16.03 -34.75 11.11
N GLY A 27 17.29 -34.98 11.49
CA GLY A 27 18.42 -34.97 10.56
C GLY A 27 18.55 -33.65 9.81
N GLU A 28 18.74 -33.72 8.49
CA GLU A 28 18.96 -32.55 7.64
C GLU A 28 17.78 -31.55 7.64
N GLU A 29 16.54 -32.02 7.83
CA GLU A 29 15.37 -31.14 7.91
C GLU A 29 15.36 -30.30 9.19
N TYR A 30 15.89 -30.85 10.29
CA TYR A 30 16.07 -30.11 11.54
C TYR A 30 17.18 -29.06 11.40
N GLU A 31 18.33 -29.45 10.83
CA GLU A 31 19.47 -28.55 10.64
C GLU A 31 19.11 -27.34 9.77
N LYS A 32 18.22 -27.53 8.78
CA LYS A 32 17.74 -26.46 7.89
C LYS A 32 16.43 -25.82 8.35
N ALA A 33 15.90 -26.17 9.52
CA ALA A 33 14.59 -25.68 9.96
C ALA A 33 14.54 -24.15 10.11
N ALA A 34 15.69 -23.54 10.41
CA ALA A 34 15.84 -22.08 10.49
C ALA A 34 16.20 -21.43 9.14
N GLU A 35 16.51 -22.22 8.10
CA GLU A 35 16.82 -21.69 6.78
C GLU A 35 15.55 -21.27 6.07
N LYS A 36 15.35 -19.97 5.92
CA LYS A 36 14.26 -19.43 5.13
C LYS A 36 14.47 -19.76 3.66
N VAL A 37 13.53 -20.50 3.06
CA VAL A 37 13.48 -20.66 1.60
C VAL A 37 13.00 -19.34 1.02
N PRO A 38 13.84 -18.59 0.28
CA PRO A 38 13.41 -17.35 -0.33
C PRO A 38 12.28 -17.62 -1.32
N ASP A 39 11.31 -16.73 -1.39
CA ASP A 39 10.29 -16.82 -2.44
C ASP A 39 10.90 -16.60 -3.84
N SER A 40 10.06 -16.60 -4.87
CA SER A 40 10.50 -16.42 -6.27
C SER A 40 11.22 -15.09 -6.54
N THR A 41 11.20 -14.14 -5.59
CA THR A 41 11.97 -12.90 -5.67
C THR A 41 13.39 -13.02 -5.11
N GLY A 42 13.71 -14.07 -4.34
CA GLY A 42 14.98 -14.23 -3.65
C GLY A 42 15.19 -13.29 -2.46
N ASP A 43 14.10 -12.79 -1.87
CA ASP A 43 14.11 -11.86 -0.73
C ASP A 43 14.74 -12.50 0.52
N PRO A 44 15.88 -11.98 1.02
CA PRO A 44 16.60 -12.57 2.14
C PRO A 44 16.14 -12.04 3.51
N TYR A 45 15.22 -11.07 3.55
CA TYR A 45 14.90 -10.35 4.79
C TYR A 45 13.80 -11.05 5.59
N GLU A 46 13.73 -10.78 6.89
CA GLU A 46 12.62 -11.25 7.72
C GLU A 46 11.33 -10.52 7.45
N ASP A 47 10.21 -11.23 7.59
CA ASP A 47 8.89 -10.68 7.24
C ASP A 47 8.46 -9.56 8.19
N PHE A 48 8.92 -9.65 9.44
CA PHE A 48 8.79 -8.64 10.48
C PHE A 48 10.19 -8.12 10.85
N PRO A 49 10.37 -6.80 10.95
CA PRO A 49 11.69 -6.23 11.27
C PRO A 49 12.26 -6.66 12.62
N GLU A 50 11.41 -6.93 13.61
CA GLU A 50 11.82 -7.41 14.95
C GLU A 50 12.58 -8.73 14.92
N ASP A 51 12.33 -9.58 13.92
CA ASP A 51 13.02 -10.85 13.73
C ASP A 51 14.33 -10.72 12.95
N GLN A 52 14.57 -9.58 12.30
CA GLN A 52 15.73 -9.39 11.42
C GLN A 52 17.04 -9.19 12.20
N GLY A 53 16.95 -8.67 13.42
CA GLY A 53 18.07 -8.38 14.31
C GLY A 53 17.80 -7.19 15.22
N GLU A 54 18.55 -7.07 16.30
CA GLU A 54 18.46 -5.95 17.23
C GLU A 54 19.09 -4.67 16.62
N ASP A 55 18.51 -3.50 16.91
CA ASP A 55 19.04 -2.17 16.59
C ASP A 55 19.42 -1.92 15.11
N ILE A 56 18.51 -2.25 14.19
CA ILE A 56 18.71 -2.00 12.74
C ILE A 56 18.81 -0.49 12.48
N SER A 57 19.99 -0.03 12.06
CA SER A 57 20.21 1.39 11.75
C SER A 57 19.28 1.90 10.64
N GLY A 58 18.98 3.19 10.65
CA GLY A 58 18.16 3.83 9.60
C GLY A 58 18.73 3.65 8.19
N LEU A 59 20.06 3.61 8.04
CA LEU A 59 20.71 3.34 6.75
C LEU A 59 20.44 1.92 6.23
N GLU A 60 20.48 0.92 7.12
CA GLU A 60 20.15 -0.45 6.74
C GLU A 60 18.65 -0.60 6.44
N ILE A 61 17.77 0.06 7.20
CA ILE A 61 16.33 0.12 6.90
C ILE A 61 16.07 0.71 5.51
N VAL A 62 16.74 1.80 5.13
CA VAL A 62 16.64 2.39 3.78
C VAL A 62 17.10 1.40 2.72
N LYS A 63 18.20 0.68 2.96
CA LYS A 63 18.73 -0.34 2.03
C LYS A 63 17.73 -1.48 1.85
N ILE A 64 17.22 -2.04 2.95
CA ILE A 64 16.22 -3.12 2.94
C ILE A 64 14.95 -2.67 2.20
N ALA A 65 14.38 -1.53 2.58
CA ALA A 65 13.16 -1.00 1.96
C ALA A 65 13.34 -0.72 0.46
N ASN A 66 14.52 -0.27 0.03
CA ASN A 66 14.81 -0.05 -1.37
C ASN A 66 14.97 -1.36 -2.17
N ASP A 67 15.58 -2.39 -1.58
CA ASP A 67 15.67 -3.71 -2.21
C ASP A 67 14.28 -4.35 -2.35
N LEU A 68 13.46 -4.30 -1.28
CA LEU A 68 12.06 -4.75 -1.30
C LEU A 68 11.22 -3.99 -2.33
N LYS A 69 11.42 -2.68 -2.49
CA LYS A 69 10.80 -1.89 -3.57
C LYS A 69 11.17 -2.43 -4.95
N THR A 70 12.44 -2.76 -5.16
CA THR A 70 12.94 -3.27 -6.44
C THR A 70 12.34 -4.64 -6.74
N ARG A 71 12.38 -5.56 -5.78
CA ARG A 71 11.77 -6.90 -5.88
C ARG A 71 10.27 -6.84 -6.12
N GLY A 72 9.56 -5.97 -5.40
CA GLY A 72 8.12 -5.76 -5.60
C GLY A 72 7.79 -5.22 -6.99
N THR A 73 8.64 -4.33 -7.52
CA THR A 73 8.51 -3.81 -8.89
C THR A 73 8.71 -4.90 -9.92
N ASP A 74 9.68 -5.79 -9.71
CA ASP A 74 9.97 -6.87 -10.65
C ASP A 74 8.92 -7.98 -10.61
N ALA A 75 8.39 -8.32 -9.42
CA ALA A 75 7.23 -9.20 -9.28
C ALA A 75 6.02 -8.64 -10.04
N PHE A 76 5.72 -7.34 -9.84
CA PHE A 76 4.65 -6.67 -10.57
C PHE A 76 4.84 -6.70 -12.09
N LYS A 77 6.06 -6.44 -12.60
CA LYS A 77 6.36 -6.52 -14.04
C LYS A 77 6.17 -7.93 -14.61
N LYS A 78 6.41 -8.97 -13.80
CA LYS A 78 6.17 -10.38 -14.16
C LYS A 78 4.69 -10.78 -14.07
N GLY A 79 3.81 -9.87 -13.64
CA GLY A 79 2.38 -10.10 -13.51
C GLY A 79 1.95 -10.62 -12.13
N ASP A 80 2.89 -10.85 -11.20
CA ASP A 80 2.57 -11.26 -9.85
C ASP A 80 2.26 -10.04 -8.97
N ILE A 81 1.01 -9.58 -9.07
CA ILE A 81 0.53 -8.37 -8.41
C ILE A 81 0.50 -8.55 -6.88
N ALA A 82 0.05 -9.71 -6.40
CA ALA A 82 -0.08 -9.97 -4.97
C ALA A 82 1.30 -10.03 -4.29
N LEU A 83 2.26 -10.72 -4.91
CA LEU A 83 3.64 -10.76 -4.42
C LEU A 83 4.28 -9.36 -4.46
N GLY A 84 4.07 -8.60 -5.54
CA GLY A 84 4.53 -7.22 -5.64
C GLY A 84 4.04 -6.35 -4.48
N LEU A 85 2.74 -6.46 -4.16
CA LEU A 85 2.13 -5.75 -3.04
C LEU A 85 2.71 -6.20 -1.69
N ALA A 86 2.88 -7.51 -1.49
CA ALA A 86 3.45 -8.06 -0.26
C ALA A 86 4.86 -7.49 0.02
N LYS A 87 5.70 -7.36 -1.01
CA LYS A 87 7.03 -6.74 -0.88
C LYS A 87 6.97 -5.26 -0.54
N TYR A 88 6.05 -4.49 -1.13
CA TYR A 88 5.90 -3.09 -0.77
C TYR A 88 5.43 -2.91 0.67
N GLN A 89 4.47 -3.71 1.11
CA GLN A 89 3.97 -3.70 2.49
C GLN A 89 5.06 -4.12 3.47
N LYS A 90 5.91 -5.08 3.10
CA LYS A 90 7.10 -5.45 3.87
C LYS A 90 8.07 -4.27 4.01
N GLY A 91 8.40 -3.60 2.91
CA GLY A 91 9.27 -2.42 2.97
C GLY A 91 8.70 -1.31 3.85
N LEU A 92 7.38 -1.13 3.87
CA LEU A 92 6.72 -0.17 4.77
C LEU A 92 6.83 -0.56 6.25
N ARG A 93 6.76 -1.85 6.59
CA ARG A 93 7.02 -2.32 7.96
C ARG A 93 8.42 -1.95 8.42
N TYR A 94 9.45 -2.21 7.59
CA TYR A 94 10.81 -1.79 7.90
C TYR A 94 10.94 -0.27 8.09
N LEU A 95 10.29 0.55 7.25
CA LEU A 95 10.30 2.00 7.39
C LEU A 95 9.53 2.52 8.63
N HIS A 96 8.70 1.71 9.28
CA HIS A 96 8.00 2.08 10.51
C HIS A 96 8.88 1.95 11.75
N GLU A 97 9.89 1.08 11.74
CA GLU A 97 10.88 0.98 12.83
C GLU A 97 11.75 2.24 12.92
N TYR A 98 11.81 3.03 11.85
CA TYR A 98 12.59 4.26 11.78
C TYR A 98 11.77 5.40 11.15
N PRO A 99 10.77 5.94 11.88
CA PRO A 99 9.82 6.89 11.31
C PRO A 99 10.49 8.22 10.92
N GLU A 100 11.45 8.67 11.73
CA GLU A 100 12.16 9.93 11.59
C GLU A 100 13.67 9.75 11.82
N PRO A 101 14.53 10.55 11.17
CA PRO A 101 15.97 10.54 11.43
C PRO A 101 16.30 11.06 12.85
N LEU A 102 17.31 10.47 13.47
CA LEU A 102 17.89 10.90 14.75
C LEU A 102 18.91 12.04 14.53
N GLU A 103 19.26 12.74 15.60
CA GLU A 103 20.18 13.90 15.53
C GLU A 103 21.57 13.56 14.98
N ASN A 104 22.04 12.33 15.22
CA ASN A 104 23.34 11.84 14.78
C ASN A 104 23.31 11.15 13.41
N ASP A 105 22.15 11.09 12.75
CA ASP A 105 22.05 10.49 11.43
C ASP A 105 22.60 11.40 10.33
N PRO A 106 23.02 10.80 9.19
CA PRO A 106 23.35 11.58 8.01
C PRO A 106 22.17 12.45 7.56
N PRO A 107 22.40 13.71 7.14
CA PRO A 107 21.33 14.62 6.74
C PRO A 107 20.52 14.12 5.53
N GLU A 108 21.08 13.21 4.73
CA GLU A 108 20.43 12.58 3.58
C GLU A 108 19.43 11.49 3.97
N LEU A 109 19.48 10.98 5.21
CA LEU A 109 18.65 9.86 5.64
C LEU A 109 17.16 10.23 5.67
N GLY A 110 16.81 11.38 6.25
CA GLY A 110 15.42 11.85 6.30
C GLY A 110 14.76 11.92 4.91
N PRO A 111 15.38 12.61 3.93
CA PRO A 111 14.92 12.61 2.54
C PRO A 111 14.81 11.22 1.91
N ALA A 112 15.75 10.30 2.20
CA ALA A 112 15.71 8.94 1.68
C ALA A 112 14.51 8.13 2.24
N LEU A 113 14.27 8.20 3.56
CA LEU A 113 13.13 7.58 4.22
C LEU A 113 11.81 8.12 3.64
N ALA A 114 11.69 9.44 3.52
CA ALA A 114 10.49 10.08 2.96
C ALA A 114 10.23 9.65 1.51
N SER A 115 11.27 9.65 0.65
CA SER A 115 11.15 9.24 -0.75
C SER A 115 10.71 7.78 -0.89
N LEU A 116 11.27 6.87 -0.07
CA LEU A 116 10.86 5.47 -0.07
C LEU A 116 9.44 5.29 0.45
N ARG A 117 9.04 6.01 1.50
CA ARG A 117 7.68 5.95 2.06
C ARG A 117 6.63 6.39 1.03
N ILE A 118 6.89 7.49 0.31
CA ILE A 118 6.04 7.95 -0.80
C ILE A 118 5.96 6.88 -1.89
N ALA A 119 7.09 6.35 -2.34
CA ALA A 119 7.14 5.37 -3.42
C ALA A 119 6.40 4.08 -3.07
N LEU A 120 6.64 3.52 -1.88
CA LEU A 120 6.04 2.27 -1.43
C LEU A 120 4.53 2.39 -1.19
N HIS A 121 4.07 3.45 -0.53
CA HIS A 121 2.63 3.70 -0.37
C HIS A 121 1.94 3.95 -1.71
N SER A 122 2.53 4.78 -2.56
CA SER A 122 1.95 5.07 -3.87
C SER A 122 1.87 3.79 -4.71
N ASN A 123 2.93 2.97 -4.75
CA ASN A 123 2.94 1.73 -5.51
C ASN A 123 2.00 0.67 -4.92
N SER A 124 1.87 0.60 -3.59
CA SER A 124 0.87 -0.25 -2.94
C SER A 124 -0.54 0.12 -3.40
N ALA A 125 -0.88 1.42 -3.41
CA ALA A 125 -2.17 1.88 -3.89
C ALA A 125 -2.44 1.45 -5.34
N LEU A 126 -1.43 1.51 -6.22
CA LEU A 126 -1.55 1.04 -7.60
C LEU A 126 -1.88 -0.46 -7.68
N LEU A 127 -1.21 -1.29 -6.89
CA LEU A 127 -1.44 -2.74 -6.94
C LEU A 127 -2.77 -3.12 -6.28
N GLN A 128 -3.14 -2.46 -5.19
CA GLN A 128 -4.45 -2.61 -4.54
C GLN A 128 -5.59 -2.24 -5.50
N LEU A 129 -5.45 -1.17 -6.28
CA LEU A 129 -6.41 -0.84 -7.36
C LEU A 129 -6.55 -1.97 -8.39
N LYS A 130 -5.44 -2.62 -8.77
CA LYS A 130 -5.45 -3.75 -9.71
C LYS A 130 -6.10 -5.00 -9.12
N LEU A 131 -6.05 -5.15 -7.80
CA LEU A 131 -6.71 -6.22 -7.05
C LEU A 131 -8.17 -5.87 -6.67
N ASN A 132 -8.65 -4.67 -7.00
CA ASN A 132 -9.95 -4.13 -6.57
C ASN A 132 -10.09 -3.96 -5.04
N GLU A 133 -8.98 -3.85 -4.32
CA GLU A 133 -8.91 -3.56 -2.89
C GLU A 133 -9.04 -2.05 -2.66
N PHE A 134 -10.20 -1.48 -2.99
CA PHE A 134 -10.36 -0.03 -3.08
C PHE A 134 -10.17 0.69 -1.73
N ALA A 135 -10.62 0.12 -0.62
CA ALA A 135 -10.44 0.73 0.70
C ALA A 135 -8.95 0.82 1.09
N ASP A 136 -8.19 -0.25 0.84
CA ASP A 136 -6.76 -0.26 1.12
C ASP A 136 -5.98 0.64 0.16
N ALA A 137 -6.39 0.71 -1.11
CA ALA A 137 -5.82 1.65 -2.08
C ALA A 137 -6.01 3.11 -1.65
N GLU A 138 -7.20 3.47 -1.15
CA GLU A 138 -7.46 4.81 -0.61
C GLU A 138 -6.55 5.13 0.58
N LYS A 139 -6.42 4.19 1.53
CA LYS A 139 -5.54 4.34 2.70
C LYS A 139 -4.09 4.51 2.29
N SER A 140 -3.57 3.64 1.42
CA SER A 140 -2.20 3.72 0.92
C SER A 140 -1.93 5.04 0.19
N ALA A 141 -2.84 5.48 -0.69
CA ALA A 141 -2.67 6.75 -1.39
C ALA A 141 -2.71 7.95 -0.46
N THR A 142 -3.58 7.92 0.57
CA THR A 142 -3.64 8.95 1.61
C THR A 142 -2.34 9.04 2.39
N ASN A 143 -1.77 7.89 2.78
CA ASN A 143 -0.48 7.86 3.48
C ASN A 143 0.66 8.39 2.61
N ALA A 144 0.66 8.13 1.30
CA ALA A 144 1.64 8.72 0.39
C ALA A 144 1.55 10.26 0.36
N ILE A 145 0.33 10.80 0.28
CA ILE A 145 0.08 12.26 0.24
C ILE A 145 0.47 12.93 1.56
N ALA A 146 0.32 12.23 2.69
CA ALA A 146 0.62 12.74 4.02
C ALA A 146 2.13 12.86 4.31
N VAL A 147 3.00 12.26 3.48
CA VAL A 147 4.45 12.36 3.71
C VAL A 147 4.91 13.81 3.48
N PRO A 148 5.64 14.41 4.45
CA PRO A 148 6.17 15.76 4.30
C PRO A 148 7.03 15.89 3.04
N GLN A 149 6.96 17.08 2.41
CA GLN A 149 7.77 17.43 1.24
C GLN A 149 7.54 16.57 -0.01
N ILE A 150 6.39 15.89 -0.12
CA ILE A 150 5.99 15.22 -1.36
C ILE A 150 6.01 16.20 -2.55
N LYS A 151 6.67 15.83 -3.64
CA LYS A 151 6.79 16.69 -4.82
C LYS A 151 5.52 16.65 -5.65
N ALA A 152 5.26 17.72 -6.41
CA ALA A 152 4.04 17.85 -7.21
C ALA A 152 3.74 16.64 -8.13
N PRO A 153 4.71 16.06 -8.87
CA PRO A 153 4.43 14.88 -9.70
C PRO A 153 4.03 13.64 -8.89
N GLU A 154 4.62 13.44 -7.71
CA GLU A 154 4.31 12.32 -6.82
C GLU A 154 2.95 12.51 -6.16
N LYS A 155 2.66 13.74 -5.70
CA LYS A 155 1.36 14.12 -5.15
C LYS A 155 0.24 13.91 -6.17
N GLY A 156 0.44 14.38 -7.41
CA GLY A 156 -0.52 14.17 -8.50
C GLY A 156 -0.83 12.70 -8.76
N LYS A 157 0.20 11.84 -8.80
CA LYS A 157 0.03 10.38 -8.94
C LYS A 157 -0.73 9.75 -7.78
N ALA A 158 -0.42 10.14 -6.55
CA ALA A 158 -1.08 9.61 -5.36
C ALA A 158 -2.55 10.05 -5.29
N LEU A 159 -2.85 11.32 -5.57
CA LEU A 159 -4.22 11.85 -5.66
C LEU A 159 -5.03 11.14 -6.75
N TYR A 160 -4.44 10.94 -7.93
CA TYR A 160 -5.08 10.19 -9.01
C TYR A 160 -5.43 8.76 -8.57
N ARG A 161 -4.50 8.04 -7.92
CA ARG A 161 -4.75 6.69 -7.39
C ARG A 161 -5.85 6.68 -6.33
N ARG A 162 -5.87 7.68 -5.43
CA ARG A 162 -6.93 7.82 -4.42
C ARG A 162 -8.30 8.08 -5.04
N ALA A 163 -8.36 8.92 -6.08
CA ALA A 163 -9.59 9.17 -6.80
C ALA A 163 -10.16 7.91 -7.47
N LEU A 164 -9.30 7.08 -8.08
CA LEU A 164 -9.71 5.79 -8.64
C LEU A 164 -10.27 4.85 -7.58
N ALA A 165 -9.65 4.84 -6.39
CA ALA A 165 -10.12 4.04 -5.26
C ALA A 165 -11.50 4.51 -4.78
N ARG A 166 -11.65 5.82 -4.55
CA ARG A 166 -12.92 6.45 -4.14
C ARG A 166 -14.04 6.24 -5.16
N LYS A 167 -13.73 6.32 -6.46
CA LYS A 167 -14.66 5.94 -7.52
C LYS A 167 -15.10 4.47 -7.40
N GLY A 168 -14.17 3.55 -7.15
CA GLY A 168 -14.47 2.14 -6.89
C GLY A 168 -15.37 1.93 -5.66
N LEU A 169 -15.20 2.77 -4.64
CA LEU A 169 -16.04 2.84 -3.44
C LEU A 169 -17.35 3.60 -3.64
N LYS A 170 -17.64 4.07 -4.87
CA LYS A 170 -18.83 4.88 -5.19
C LYS A 170 -18.91 6.20 -4.42
N ASN A 171 -17.76 6.77 -4.08
CA ASN A 171 -17.60 8.09 -3.51
C ASN A 171 -17.10 9.05 -4.59
N GLU A 172 -17.98 9.41 -5.54
CA GLU A 172 -17.61 10.22 -6.70
C GLU A 172 -17.30 11.67 -6.35
N GLU A 173 -17.91 12.23 -5.30
CA GLU A 173 -17.68 13.62 -4.87
C GLU A 173 -16.22 13.80 -4.43
N ASP A 174 -15.73 12.94 -3.53
CA ASP A 174 -14.34 12.97 -3.08
C ASP A 174 -13.35 12.61 -4.19
N ALA A 175 -13.75 11.73 -5.12
CA ALA A 175 -12.94 11.41 -6.28
C ALA A 175 -12.77 12.63 -7.23
N VAL A 176 -13.81 13.43 -7.43
CA VAL A 176 -13.73 14.69 -8.18
C VAL A 176 -12.78 15.66 -7.50
N ALA A 177 -12.92 15.86 -6.19
CA ALA A 177 -12.06 16.76 -5.42
C ALA A 177 -10.58 16.36 -5.53
N ASP A 178 -10.26 15.07 -5.44
CA ASP A 178 -8.90 14.56 -5.61
C ASP A 178 -8.33 14.80 -7.02
N LEU A 179 -9.14 14.61 -8.06
CA LEU A 179 -8.72 14.83 -9.44
C LEU A 179 -8.52 16.32 -9.74
N GLU A 180 -9.33 17.20 -9.17
CA GLU A 180 -9.13 18.65 -9.25
C GLU A 180 -7.86 19.09 -8.52
N ASP A 181 -7.55 18.51 -7.35
CA ASP A 181 -6.27 18.78 -6.66
C ASP A 181 -5.07 18.18 -7.41
N ALA A 182 -5.26 17.03 -8.06
CA ALA A 182 -4.22 16.41 -8.89
C ALA A 182 -3.86 17.33 -10.06
N LEU A 183 -4.83 17.95 -10.73
CA LEU A 183 -4.58 18.89 -11.84
C LEU A 183 -3.85 20.17 -11.40
N LYS A 184 -3.94 20.58 -10.13
CA LYS A 184 -3.08 21.68 -9.63
C LYS A 184 -1.61 21.27 -9.58
N SER A 185 -1.34 19.98 -9.41
CA SER A 185 0.01 19.42 -9.29
C SER A 185 0.57 18.94 -10.64
N VAL A 186 -0.29 18.41 -11.51
CA VAL A 186 0.04 17.86 -12.84
C VAL A 186 -0.97 18.36 -13.90
N PRO A 187 -0.96 19.65 -14.25
CA PRO A 187 -2.00 20.28 -15.07
C PRO A 187 -2.11 19.73 -16.48
N GLU A 188 -1.06 19.10 -17.02
CA GLU A 188 -1.04 18.54 -18.37
C GLU A 188 -1.25 17.03 -18.44
N ASP A 189 -1.53 16.38 -17.30
CA ASP A 189 -1.74 14.93 -17.28
C ASP A 189 -3.09 14.56 -17.92
N ALA A 190 -3.03 13.96 -19.11
CA ALA A 190 -4.21 13.56 -19.87
C ALA A 190 -5.04 12.47 -19.15
N ALA A 191 -4.41 11.58 -18.38
CA ALA A 191 -5.13 10.54 -17.65
C ALA A 191 -5.98 11.16 -16.53
N VAL A 192 -5.45 12.16 -15.83
CA VAL A 192 -6.20 12.90 -14.79
C VAL A 192 -7.36 13.68 -15.42
N LYS A 193 -7.14 14.39 -16.53
CA LYS A 193 -8.20 15.14 -17.25
C LYS A 193 -9.33 14.20 -17.70
N ASN A 194 -8.98 13.08 -18.31
CA ASN A 194 -9.96 12.10 -18.83
C ASN A 194 -10.75 11.45 -17.70
N GLU A 195 -10.09 11.07 -16.61
CA GLU A 195 -10.76 10.47 -15.46
C GLU A 195 -11.69 11.47 -14.77
N LEU A 196 -11.29 12.73 -14.63
CA LEU A 196 -12.15 13.79 -14.06
C LEU A 196 -13.45 13.94 -14.85
N ALA A 197 -13.36 13.95 -16.18
CA ALA A 197 -14.54 14.00 -17.04
C ALA A 197 -15.44 12.76 -16.86
N ALA A 198 -14.83 11.57 -16.74
CA ALA A 198 -15.56 10.32 -16.53
C ALA A 198 -16.28 10.28 -15.18
N VAL A 199 -15.62 10.68 -14.09
CA VAL A 199 -16.21 10.70 -12.73
C VAL A 199 -17.31 11.75 -12.64
N LYS A 200 -17.12 12.96 -13.19
CA LYS A 200 -18.16 14.01 -13.23
C LYS A 200 -19.42 13.53 -13.96
N LYS A 201 -19.26 12.81 -15.08
CA LYS A 201 -20.38 12.21 -15.79
C LYS A 201 -21.09 11.15 -14.94
N ALA A 202 -20.34 10.25 -14.30
CA ALA A 202 -20.90 9.20 -13.46
C ALA A 202 -21.69 9.76 -12.27
N ALA A 203 -21.16 10.80 -11.60
CA ALA A 203 -21.85 11.51 -10.51
C ALA A 203 -23.17 12.14 -10.99
N ALA A 204 -23.14 12.86 -12.12
CA ALA A 204 -24.34 13.47 -12.69
C ALA A 204 -25.40 12.45 -13.09
N ASP A 205 -25.00 11.31 -13.67
CA ASP A 205 -25.92 10.24 -14.04
C ASP A 205 -26.53 9.55 -12.81
N ARG A 206 -25.79 9.41 -11.71
CA ARG A 206 -26.33 8.90 -10.44
C ARG A 206 -27.35 9.88 -9.84
N ALA A 207 -27.02 11.16 -9.73
CA ALA A 207 -27.93 12.18 -9.21
C ALA A 207 -29.25 12.23 -10.01
N LYS A 208 -29.19 12.09 -11.35
CA LYS A 208 -30.39 11.97 -12.19
C LYS A 208 -31.23 10.74 -11.86
N LYS A 209 -30.60 9.58 -11.68
CA LYS A 209 -31.29 8.32 -11.32
C LYS A 209 -31.94 8.41 -9.95
N GLU A 210 -31.24 8.97 -8.96
CA GLU A 210 -31.77 9.18 -7.62
C GLU A 210 -32.97 10.12 -7.65
N LYS A 211 -32.86 11.27 -8.33
CA LYS A 211 -33.99 12.20 -8.50
C LYS A 211 -35.22 11.54 -9.15
N ALA A 212 -35.00 10.72 -10.17
CA ALA A 212 -36.08 9.99 -10.85
C ALA A 212 -36.69 8.87 -9.99
N ALA A 213 -35.90 8.23 -9.12
CA ALA A 213 -36.39 7.24 -8.17
C ALA A 213 -37.22 7.91 -7.07
N TYR A 214 -36.74 9.02 -6.50
CA TYR A 214 -37.47 9.80 -5.52
C TYR A 214 -38.79 10.35 -6.07
N SER A 215 -38.82 10.86 -7.31
CA SER A 215 -40.06 11.39 -7.88
C SER A 215 -41.13 10.31 -8.06
N LYS A 216 -40.75 9.04 -8.27
CA LYS A 216 -41.69 7.91 -8.33
C LYS A 216 -42.17 7.43 -6.95
N PHE A 217 -41.43 7.72 -5.89
CA PHE A 217 -41.81 7.33 -4.53
C PHE A 217 -42.81 8.30 -3.89
N PHE A 218 -42.83 9.55 -4.36
CA PHE A 218 -43.75 10.60 -3.92
C PHE A 218 -44.88 10.92 -4.93
N SER A 219 -45.01 10.12 -6.00
CA SER A 219 -46.13 10.19 -6.96
C SER A 219 -47.08 9.02 -6.77
#